data_AF-A0A1G7TLN6-F1
#
_entry.id   AF-A0A1G7TLN6-F1
#
_cell.length_a   1.000
_cell.length_b   1.000
_cell.length_c   1.000
_cell.angle_alpha   90.00
_cell.angle_beta   90.00
_cell.angle_gamma   90.00
#
_symmetry.space_group_name_H-M   'P 1'
#
loop_
_entity.id
_entity.type
_entity.pdbx_description
1 polymer ?
#
loop_
_entity_poly.entity_id
_entity_poly.type
_entity_poly.pdbx_seq_one_letter_code
_entity_poly.pdbx_strand_id
1 'polypeptide(L)'
;MKKLYLIIIVLLSQQFTFAQKDTVTLKDMEIPTSPGFILLDESASNIERPNSSKAFSLSILNALTEGNGFPKNYAVEFTPFWFFKHKKMNALKYIGFDGEKERYFSSVKMASISAASINSKDTLTGKTLNNISVGARTTLFKIYPKSFKEKLLKANLAEFQNLKGLAETLKREGATDVLRIENPEKYKEIETRILTAVEESKNESSLENVLKTKPLLAVDGAVAYSNFFIDGDFSTRRFGRLGIWTTVNLAINLNKENTQYLNFYAVGRYLSDGLNRDDAGSYFKENSLDFGGKLELELKAFSIGYEFIQRNNDVKNTFRSVGNLRYKISENLYLVGAYGKNFGEGRNLISLLGINWGINSGNEKAKVE
;
A
#
# COMPACT_ATOMS: atom_id res chain seq x y z
N MET A 1 -40.10 -28.82 -5.22
CA MET A 1 -38.94 -27.92 -5.47
C MET A 1 -39.01 -26.57 -4.73
N LYS A 2 -40.17 -25.92 -4.58
CA LYS A 2 -40.28 -24.64 -3.83
C LYS A 2 -40.03 -24.73 -2.31
N LYS A 3 -40.16 -25.91 -1.69
CA LYS A 3 -39.91 -26.14 -0.25
C LYS A 3 -38.43 -26.40 0.11
N LEU A 4 -37.56 -26.65 -0.87
CA LEU A 4 -36.13 -26.90 -0.62
C LEU A 4 -35.33 -25.59 -0.48
N TYR A 5 -35.74 -24.53 -1.18
CA TYR A 5 -35.10 -23.21 -1.09
C TYR A 5 -35.30 -22.51 0.26
N LEU A 6 -36.42 -22.78 0.96
CA LEU A 6 -36.67 -22.19 2.28
C LEU A 6 -35.79 -22.82 3.37
N ILE A 7 -35.41 -24.10 3.21
CA ILE A 7 -34.55 -24.81 4.17
C ILE A 7 -33.08 -24.34 4.01
N ILE A 8 -32.64 -24.04 2.79
CA ILE A 8 -31.30 -23.48 2.53
C ILE A 8 -31.16 -22.04 3.07
N ILE A 9 -32.23 -21.23 3.03
CA ILE A 9 -32.22 -19.86 3.56
C ILE A 9 -32.24 -19.82 5.10
N VAL A 10 -32.83 -20.82 5.76
CA VAL A 10 -32.87 -20.91 7.24
C VAL A 10 -31.62 -21.57 7.83
N LEU A 11 -30.91 -22.40 7.07
CA LEU A 11 -29.61 -22.95 7.48
C LEU A 11 -28.42 -21.98 7.30
N LEU A 12 -28.62 -20.87 6.56
CA LEU A 12 -27.63 -19.81 6.37
C LEU A 12 -27.73 -18.66 7.40
N SER A 13 -28.71 -18.70 8.31
CA SER A 13 -28.95 -17.63 9.29
C SER A 13 -28.54 -17.97 10.73
N GLN A 14 -27.87 -19.11 10.95
CA GLN A 14 -27.36 -19.47 12.27
C GLN A 14 -25.84 -19.61 12.27
N GLN A 15 -25.22 -18.76 13.09
CA GLN A 15 -23.82 -18.71 13.53
C GLN A 15 -22.92 -17.71 12.82
N PHE A 16 -22.96 -16.45 13.28
CA PHE A 16 -21.77 -15.63 13.54
C PHE A 16 -22.06 -14.65 14.67
N THR A 17 -22.08 -15.14 15.91
CA THR A 17 -21.84 -14.31 17.08
C THR A 17 -20.34 -14.13 17.22
N PHE A 18 -19.81 -13.01 16.73
CA PHE A 18 -18.44 -12.60 17.03
C PHE A 18 -18.43 -11.80 18.35
N ALA A 19 -17.71 -12.34 19.32
CA ALA A 19 -17.38 -11.66 20.56
C ALA A 19 -16.56 -10.40 20.27
N GLN A 20 -16.93 -9.29 20.91
CA GLN A 20 -16.19 -8.03 20.90
C GLN A 20 -14.81 -8.24 21.53
N LYS A 21 -13.76 -7.93 20.77
CA LYS A 21 -12.46 -7.61 21.35
C LYS A 21 -11.79 -6.60 20.43
N ASP A 22 -11.84 -5.34 20.86
CA ASP A 22 -11.22 -4.21 20.19
C ASP A 22 -9.73 -4.50 19.96
N THR A 23 -9.34 -4.52 18.70
CA THR A 23 -7.96 -4.60 18.25
C THR A 23 -7.76 -3.56 17.15
N VAL A 24 -6.73 -2.73 17.34
CA VAL A 24 -6.32 -1.64 16.44
C VAL A 24 -6.27 -2.16 14.99
N THR A 25 -6.88 -1.38 14.08
CA THR A 25 -7.13 -1.75 12.69
C THR A 25 -5.87 -1.72 11.83
N LEU A 26 -5.51 -2.86 11.24
CA LEU A 26 -4.56 -2.92 10.13
C LEU A 26 -5.27 -2.51 8.84
N LYS A 27 -5.37 -1.20 8.62
CA LYS A 27 -5.85 -0.64 7.36
C LYS A 27 -4.71 -0.57 6.35
N ASP A 28 -4.17 -1.73 5.93
CA ASP A 28 -3.17 -1.83 4.86
C ASP A 28 -3.25 -3.18 4.13
N MET A 29 -4.47 -3.58 3.75
CA MET A 29 -4.70 -4.75 2.90
C MET A 29 -4.76 -4.43 1.39
N GLU A 30 -4.36 -3.22 1.00
CA GLU A 30 -4.02 -2.99 -0.40
C GLU A 30 -2.74 -3.78 -0.67
N ILE A 31 -2.71 -4.65 -1.69
CA ILE A 31 -1.46 -5.26 -2.17
C ILE A 31 -0.80 -4.16 -3.01
N PRO A 32 0.18 -3.42 -2.48
CA PRO A 32 0.68 -2.29 -3.23
C PRO A 32 1.86 -2.88 -3.98
N THR A 33 1.68 -3.03 -5.29
CA THR A 33 2.69 -3.59 -6.17
C THR A 33 3.92 -2.70 -6.12
N SER A 34 5.03 -3.24 -5.60
CA SER A 34 6.30 -2.52 -5.57
C SER A 34 6.71 -2.18 -7.02
N PRO A 35 7.30 -0.99 -7.27
CA PRO A 35 7.82 -0.63 -8.59
C PRO A 35 8.68 -1.71 -9.24
N GLY A 36 9.48 -2.41 -8.43
CA GLY A 36 10.29 -3.53 -8.90
C GLY A 36 9.48 -4.68 -9.50
N PHE A 37 8.29 -4.97 -8.99
CA PHE A 37 7.39 -6.01 -9.51
C PHE A 37 6.59 -5.56 -10.73
N ILE A 38 6.15 -4.30 -10.75
CA ILE A 38 5.50 -3.72 -11.93
C ILE A 38 6.42 -3.84 -13.15
N LEU A 39 7.73 -3.63 -12.95
CA LEU A 39 8.72 -3.79 -14.01
C LEU A 39 8.84 -5.25 -14.47
N LEU A 40 8.81 -6.19 -13.53
CA LEU A 40 8.94 -7.60 -13.85
C LEU A 40 7.66 -8.21 -14.43
N ASP A 41 6.54 -7.45 -14.46
CA ASP A 41 5.20 -7.93 -14.85
C ASP A 41 4.80 -9.21 -14.08
N GLU A 42 5.35 -9.38 -12.87
CA GLU A 42 5.18 -10.55 -12.01
C GLU A 42 4.54 -10.12 -10.68
N SER A 43 3.61 -10.92 -10.17
CA SER A 43 3.08 -10.75 -8.83
C SER A 43 4.02 -11.39 -7.81
N ALA A 44 4.47 -10.61 -6.83
CA ALA A 44 5.21 -11.13 -5.68
C ALA A 44 4.43 -12.24 -4.96
N SER A 45 5.12 -13.30 -4.54
CA SER A 45 4.58 -14.19 -3.50
C SER A 45 4.58 -13.50 -2.14
N ASN A 46 5.62 -12.70 -1.83
CA ASN A 46 5.74 -11.91 -0.60
C ASN A 46 6.40 -10.54 -0.91
N ILE A 47 5.81 -9.45 -0.41
CA ILE A 47 6.42 -8.11 -0.43
C ILE A 47 6.68 -7.68 1.01
N GLU A 48 7.94 -7.57 1.39
CA GLU A 48 8.30 -7.09 2.73
C GLU A 48 8.29 -5.56 2.78
N ARG A 49 7.62 -5.00 3.78
CA ARG A 49 7.54 -3.56 4.06
C ARG A 49 7.98 -3.30 5.49
N PRO A 50 9.29 -3.39 5.75
CA PRO A 50 9.79 -3.26 7.10
C PRO A 50 9.51 -1.86 7.65
N ASN A 51 8.82 -1.82 8.78
CA ASN A 51 8.47 -0.59 9.49
C ASN A 51 9.59 -0.09 10.42
N SER A 52 10.72 -0.79 10.48
CA SER A 52 11.88 -0.43 11.31
C SER A 52 13.19 -0.91 10.68
N SER A 53 14.30 -0.32 11.08
CA SER A 53 15.65 -0.72 10.63
C SER A 53 16.00 -2.16 11.02
N LYS A 54 15.53 -2.62 12.17
CA LYS A 54 15.69 -4.00 12.63
C LYS A 54 14.89 -4.97 11.75
N ALA A 55 13.63 -4.66 11.47
CA ALA A 55 12.79 -5.46 10.58
C ALA A 55 13.37 -5.54 9.17
N PHE A 56 13.93 -4.42 8.67
CA PHE A 56 14.59 -4.39 7.36
C PHE A 56 15.84 -5.25 7.30
N SER A 57 16.69 -5.17 8.34
CA SER A 57 17.92 -5.97 8.40
C SER A 57 17.61 -7.46 8.48
N LEU A 58 16.60 -7.82 9.27
CA LEU A 58 16.14 -9.21 9.39
C LEU A 58 15.53 -9.72 8.08
N SER A 59 14.73 -8.90 7.40
CA SER A 59 14.09 -9.28 6.14
C SER A 59 15.13 -9.56 5.04
N ILE A 60 16.18 -8.76 4.96
CA ILE A 60 17.30 -8.99 4.04
C ILE A 60 18.08 -10.24 4.42
N LEU A 61 18.41 -10.41 5.70
CA LEU A 61 19.18 -11.57 6.17
C LEU A 61 18.46 -12.88 5.82
N ASN A 62 17.16 -12.97 6.13
CA ASN A 62 16.35 -14.15 5.84
C ASN A 62 16.32 -14.44 4.32
N ALA A 63 16.13 -13.40 3.51
CA ALA A 63 16.10 -13.53 2.05
C ALA A 63 17.43 -14.04 1.45
N LEU A 64 18.57 -13.63 2.02
CA LEU A 64 19.89 -14.09 1.59
C LEU A 64 20.20 -15.52 2.04
N THR A 65 19.78 -15.89 3.26
CA THR A 65 19.99 -17.24 3.80
C THR A 65 19.18 -18.30 3.05
N GLU A 66 17.92 -18.01 2.70
CA GLU A 66 17.07 -18.92 1.92
C GLU A 66 17.52 -19.04 0.46
N GLY A 67 18.22 -18.03 -0.04
CA GLY A 67 18.61 -17.85 -1.43
C GLY A 67 19.92 -18.52 -1.86
N ASN A 68 20.67 -19.10 -0.93
CA ASN A 68 22.04 -19.57 -1.19
C ASN A 68 22.92 -18.48 -1.85
N GLY A 69 22.76 -17.22 -1.41
CA GLY A 69 23.43 -16.03 -1.96
C GLY A 69 22.57 -15.16 -2.89
N PHE A 70 21.49 -15.70 -3.50
CA PHE A 70 20.54 -14.94 -4.32
C PHE A 70 19.12 -15.03 -3.75
N PRO A 71 18.50 -13.92 -3.31
CA PRO A 71 17.11 -13.93 -2.87
C PRO A 71 16.20 -14.52 -3.95
N LYS A 72 15.40 -15.53 -3.62
CA LYS A 72 14.46 -16.14 -4.56
C LYS A 72 13.10 -15.50 -4.39
N ASN A 73 12.58 -14.85 -5.44
CA ASN A 73 11.22 -14.30 -5.47
C ASN A 73 10.91 -13.41 -4.26
N TYR A 74 11.81 -12.47 -3.99
CA TYR A 74 11.77 -11.58 -2.84
C TYR A 74 11.67 -10.14 -3.31
N ALA A 75 10.92 -9.30 -2.59
CA ALA A 75 11.13 -7.86 -2.69
C ALA A 75 10.96 -7.16 -1.37
N VAL A 76 11.63 -6.01 -1.30
CA VAL A 76 11.55 -5.08 -0.20
C VAL A 76 11.26 -3.68 -0.73
N GLU A 77 10.41 -2.94 -0.03
CA GLU A 77 10.23 -1.51 -0.23
C GLU A 77 10.35 -0.79 1.11
N PHE A 78 11.08 0.33 1.13
CA PHE A 78 11.16 1.19 2.30
C PHE A 78 11.17 2.66 1.91
N THR A 79 10.72 3.51 2.82
CA THR A 79 10.69 4.97 2.63
C THR A 79 11.66 5.61 3.63
N PRO A 80 12.84 6.12 3.19
CA PRO A 80 13.85 6.67 4.09
C PRO A 80 13.33 7.72 5.08
N PHE A 81 12.32 8.50 4.68
CA PHE A 81 11.67 9.49 5.53
C PHE A 81 11.30 8.95 6.92
N TRP A 82 10.84 7.70 7.03
CA TRP A 82 10.39 7.12 8.29
C TRP A 82 11.52 6.69 9.23
N PHE A 83 12.76 6.58 8.73
CA PHE A 83 13.91 6.11 9.50
C PHE A 83 14.65 7.24 10.22
N PHE A 84 14.32 8.50 9.93
CA PHE A 84 14.98 9.67 10.50
C PHE A 84 14.04 10.54 11.32
N LYS A 85 14.53 11.08 12.43
CA LYS A 85 13.76 12.00 13.28
C LYS A 85 13.67 13.39 12.65
N HIS A 86 12.46 13.82 12.31
CA HIS A 86 12.20 15.15 11.75
C HIS A 86 11.75 16.15 12.82
N LYS A 87 12.70 16.77 13.53
CA LYS A 87 12.42 17.65 14.70
C LYS A 87 11.42 18.79 14.44
N LYS A 88 11.28 19.26 13.18
CA LYS A 88 10.40 20.37 12.79
C LYS A 88 9.11 19.91 12.09
N MET A 89 8.81 18.62 12.04
CA MET A 89 7.63 18.04 11.40
C MET A 89 6.42 18.08 12.33
N ASN A 90 5.24 18.37 11.77
CA ASN A 90 3.95 18.28 12.44
C ASN A 90 2.90 17.80 11.43
N ALA A 91 1.66 17.52 11.88
CA ALA A 91 0.60 16.99 11.02
C ALA A 91 0.32 17.88 9.79
N LEU A 92 0.37 19.21 9.95
CA LEU A 92 0.17 20.17 8.87
C LEU A 92 1.29 20.06 7.82
N LYS A 93 2.55 20.10 8.25
CA LYS A 93 3.74 20.01 7.38
C LYS A 93 3.88 18.63 6.73
N TYR A 94 3.37 17.59 7.39
CA TYR A 94 3.29 16.24 6.85
C TYR A 94 2.39 16.20 5.61
N ILE A 95 1.21 16.80 5.72
CA ILE A 95 0.22 16.92 4.65
C ILE A 95 0.61 17.96 3.58
N GLY A 96 1.49 18.89 3.92
CA GLY A 96 2.04 19.88 2.98
C GLY A 96 1.65 21.33 3.28
N PHE A 97 1.07 21.62 4.44
CA PHE A 97 0.81 22.97 4.89
C PHE A 97 1.97 23.50 5.76
N ASP A 98 2.53 24.64 5.38
CA ASP A 98 3.53 25.36 6.17
C ASP A 98 3.00 26.76 6.52
N GLY A 99 2.31 26.83 7.66
CA GLY A 99 1.48 27.97 8.01
C GLY A 99 0.36 28.17 6.98
N GLU A 100 0.31 29.34 6.38
CA GLU A 100 -0.69 29.66 5.36
C GLU A 100 -0.40 29.06 3.97
N LYS A 101 0.87 28.71 3.70
CA LYS A 101 1.31 28.27 2.37
C LYS A 101 1.08 26.77 2.17
N GLU A 102 0.44 26.42 1.06
CA GLU A 102 0.32 25.04 0.59
C GLU A 102 1.55 24.66 -0.25
N ARG A 103 2.19 23.55 0.09
CA ARG A 103 3.34 22.98 -0.61
C ARG A 103 2.89 21.74 -1.37
N TYR A 104 2.51 21.91 -2.63
CA TYR A 104 1.98 20.83 -3.46
C TYR A 104 2.95 19.65 -3.66
N PHE A 105 4.26 19.89 -3.59
CA PHE A 105 5.33 18.88 -3.74
C PHE A 105 5.82 18.31 -2.40
N SER A 106 5.09 18.55 -1.30
CA SER A 106 5.48 18.14 0.06
C SER A 106 5.69 16.63 0.23
N SER A 107 5.12 15.82 -0.67
CA SER A 107 5.21 14.36 -0.62
C SER A 107 6.46 13.78 -1.26
N VAL A 108 7.22 14.56 -2.05
CA VAL A 108 8.47 14.09 -2.68
C VAL A 108 9.50 13.62 -1.65
N LYS A 109 9.50 14.24 -0.46
CA LYS A 109 10.36 13.83 0.67
C LYS A 109 10.05 12.42 1.19
N MET A 110 8.91 11.86 0.83
CA MET A 110 8.41 10.53 1.21
C MET A 110 8.54 9.54 0.04
N ALA A 111 9.54 9.72 -0.83
CA ALA A 111 9.85 8.75 -1.87
C ALA A 111 10.21 7.39 -1.26
N SER A 112 9.64 6.32 -1.82
CA SER A 112 9.99 4.95 -1.51
C SER A 112 11.05 4.45 -2.46
N ILE A 113 11.96 3.62 -1.94
CA ILE A 113 12.96 2.87 -2.69
C ILE A 113 12.62 1.39 -2.53
N SER A 114 12.77 0.64 -3.61
CA SER A 114 12.45 -0.78 -3.68
C SER A 114 13.55 -1.57 -4.37
N ALA A 115 13.68 -2.83 -3.98
CA ALA A 115 14.50 -3.81 -4.65
C ALA A 115 13.73 -5.13 -4.74
N ALA A 116 13.85 -5.84 -5.85
CA ALA A 116 13.23 -7.15 -6.03
C ALA A 116 14.20 -8.11 -6.72
N SER A 117 14.02 -9.40 -6.45
CA SER A 117 14.71 -10.51 -7.09
C SER A 117 13.69 -11.56 -7.49
N ILE A 118 13.63 -11.94 -8.76
CA ILE A 118 12.73 -12.96 -9.29
C ILE A 118 13.52 -13.96 -10.11
N ASN A 119 13.24 -15.23 -9.88
CA ASN A 119 13.77 -16.30 -10.71
C ASN A 119 12.67 -16.78 -11.66
N SER A 120 12.94 -16.66 -12.96
CA SER A 120 12.10 -17.25 -14.00
C SER A 120 12.89 -18.30 -14.77
N LYS A 121 12.20 -19.15 -15.54
CA LYS A 121 12.84 -20.05 -16.48
C LYS A 121 12.75 -19.48 -17.87
N ASP A 122 13.86 -19.49 -18.58
CA ASP A 122 13.88 -19.25 -20.01
C ASP A 122 13.12 -20.37 -20.72
N THR A 123 12.07 -20.02 -21.46
CA THR A 123 11.22 -20.98 -22.17
C THR A 123 11.91 -21.67 -23.35
N LEU A 124 12.95 -21.04 -23.92
CA LEU A 124 13.70 -21.58 -25.05
C LEU A 124 14.86 -22.48 -24.61
N THR A 125 15.60 -22.08 -23.58
CA THR A 125 16.81 -22.80 -23.14
C THR A 125 16.64 -23.64 -21.88
N GLY A 126 15.54 -23.44 -21.15
CA GLY A 126 15.31 -24.06 -19.84
C GLY A 126 16.21 -23.52 -18.71
N LYS A 127 17.11 -22.59 -19.02
CA LYS A 127 18.03 -21.98 -18.05
C LYS A 127 17.29 -21.08 -17.07
N THR A 128 17.88 -20.92 -15.90
CA THR A 128 17.31 -20.01 -14.88
C THR A 128 17.72 -18.58 -15.19
N LEU A 129 16.75 -17.66 -15.20
CA LEU A 129 16.97 -16.23 -15.30
C LEU A 129 16.74 -15.61 -13.93
N ASN A 130 17.82 -15.13 -13.31
CA ASN A 130 17.77 -14.40 -12.05
C ASN A 130 17.66 -12.90 -12.38
N ASN A 131 16.47 -12.33 -12.23
CA ASN A 131 16.20 -10.92 -12.44
C ASN A 131 16.36 -10.17 -11.12
N ILE A 132 17.23 -9.16 -11.09
CA ILE A 132 17.37 -8.23 -9.95
C ILE A 132 16.94 -6.85 -10.42
N SER A 133 15.97 -6.26 -9.72
CA SER A 133 15.46 -4.93 -9.99
C SER A 133 15.61 -3.99 -8.80
N VAL A 134 15.75 -2.71 -9.12
CA VAL A 134 15.66 -1.61 -8.17
C VAL A 134 14.68 -0.59 -8.73
N GLY A 135 13.97 0.10 -7.85
CA GLY A 135 13.01 1.12 -8.27
C GLY A 135 12.75 2.15 -7.20
N ALA A 136 12.21 3.29 -7.61
CA ALA A 136 11.78 4.35 -6.74
C ALA A 136 10.40 4.85 -7.16
N ARG A 137 9.60 5.28 -6.19
CA ARG A 137 8.30 5.91 -6.43
C ARG A 137 8.03 7.02 -5.44
N THR A 138 7.25 8.01 -5.84
CA THR A 138 6.77 9.06 -4.96
C THR A 138 5.49 9.68 -5.49
N THR A 139 4.71 10.29 -4.60
CA THR A 139 3.76 11.31 -5.04
C THR A 139 4.51 12.60 -5.32
N LEU A 140 4.49 13.03 -6.57
CA LEU A 140 5.11 14.27 -7.03
C LEU A 140 4.29 15.48 -6.59
N PHE A 141 2.97 15.41 -6.75
CA PHE A 141 2.08 16.55 -6.61
C PHE A 141 0.75 16.15 -5.98
N LYS A 142 0.22 16.95 -5.05
CA LYS A 142 -1.11 16.77 -4.45
C LYS A 142 -1.84 18.09 -4.34
N ILE A 143 -3.14 18.09 -4.63
CA ILE A 143 -4.07 19.18 -4.30
C ILE A 143 -5.19 18.61 -3.46
N TYR A 144 -5.47 19.25 -2.33
CA TYR A 144 -6.62 18.90 -1.50
C TYR A 144 -7.84 19.80 -1.80
N PRO A 145 -9.06 19.34 -1.48
CA PRO A 145 -10.24 20.20 -1.56
C PRO A 145 -10.05 21.48 -0.72
N LYS A 146 -10.57 22.63 -1.17
CA LYS A 146 -10.38 23.93 -0.47
C LYS A 146 -10.77 23.90 1.01
N SER A 147 -11.84 23.18 1.36
CA SER A 147 -12.32 23.05 2.75
C SER A 147 -11.43 22.18 3.64
N PHE A 148 -10.46 21.47 3.06
CA PHE A 148 -9.63 20.52 3.79
C PHE A 148 -8.71 21.21 4.81
N LYS A 149 -8.04 22.29 4.40
CA LYS A 149 -7.12 23.03 5.28
C LYS A 149 -7.83 23.54 6.53
N GLU A 150 -9.01 24.15 6.37
CA GLU A 150 -9.81 24.66 7.48
C GLU A 150 -10.25 23.53 8.42
N LYS A 151 -10.77 22.43 7.86
CA LYS A 151 -11.14 21.23 8.64
C LYS A 151 -9.95 20.66 9.42
N LEU A 152 -8.78 20.61 8.78
CA LEU A 152 -7.55 20.09 9.38
C LEU A 152 -7.07 20.98 10.52
N LEU A 153 -7.08 22.30 10.33
CA LEU A 153 -6.71 23.26 11.38
C LEU A 153 -7.68 23.17 12.56
N LYS A 154 -8.99 23.16 12.32
CA LYS A 154 -10.01 23.04 13.37
C LYS A 154 -9.86 21.74 14.16
N ALA A 155 -9.68 20.62 13.46
CA ALA A 155 -9.50 19.31 14.07
C ALA A 155 -8.19 19.21 14.86
N ASN A 156 -7.09 19.74 14.32
CA ASN A 156 -5.79 19.74 14.99
C ASN A 156 -5.80 20.61 16.25
N LEU A 157 -6.50 21.76 16.23
CA LEU A 157 -6.70 22.60 17.42
C LEU A 157 -7.55 21.90 18.48
N ALA A 158 -8.65 21.24 18.07
CA ALA A 158 -9.49 20.47 18.99
C ALA A 158 -8.71 19.33 19.65
N GLU A 159 -7.90 18.58 18.88
CA GLU A 159 -7.08 17.50 19.45
C GLU A 159 -6.01 18.04 20.39
N PHE A 160 -5.38 19.18 20.05
CA PHE A 160 -4.42 19.82 20.96
C PHE A 160 -5.06 20.25 22.29
N GLN A 161 -6.28 20.79 22.24
CA GLN A 161 -7.05 21.15 23.44
C GLN A 161 -7.41 19.91 24.27
N ASN A 162 -7.84 18.84 23.62
CA ASN A 162 -8.12 17.56 24.28
C ASN A 162 -6.88 17.00 24.98
N LEU A 163 -5.72 16.99 24.31
CA LEU A 163 -4.45 16.54 24.90
C LEU A 163 -4.02 17.40 26.08
N LYS A 164 -4.24 18.72 26.02
CA LYS A 164 -3.97 19.62 27.15
C LYS A 164 -4.90 19.31 28.34
N GLY A 165 -6.19 19.15 28.10
CA GLY A 165 -7.16 18.77 29.14
C GLY A 165 -6.87 17.39 29.74
N LEU A 166 -6.39 16.44 28.93
CA LEU A 166 -5.92 15.14 29.39
C LEU A 166 -4.72 15.28 30.33
N ALA A 167 -3.71 16.07 29.95
CA ALA A 167 -2.54 16.31 30.79
C ALA A 167 -2.91 17.00 32.12
N GLU A 168 -3.88 17.91 32.10
CA GLU A 168 -4.41 18.55 33.32
C GLU A 168 -5.19 17.55 34.19
N THR A 169 -5.97 16.65 33.57
CA THR A 169 -6.72 15.59 34.28
C THR A 169 -5.77 14.59 34.94
N LEU A 170 -4.73 14.15 34.23
CA LEU A 170 -3.67 13.29 34.79
C LEU A 170 -3.05 13.92 36.04
N LYS A 171 -2.69 15.21 35.96
CA LYS A 171 -2.12 15.93 37.11
C LYS A 171 -3.10 16.02 38.28
N ARG A 172 -4.38 16.30 38.02
CA ARG A 172 -5.43 16.38 39.06
C ARG A 172 -5.66 15.04 39.76
N GLU A 173 -5.58 13.94 39.01
CA GLU A 173 -5.71 12.57 39.54
C GLU A 173 -4.41 12.06 40.21
N GLY A 174 -3.39 12.91 40.36
CA GLY A 174 -2.17 12.60 41.08
C GLY A 174 -1.02 12.04 40.22
N ALA A 175 -1.21 11.86 38.91
CA ALA A 175 -0.15 11.48 37.97
C ALA A 175 0.78 12.66 37.67
N THR A 176 1.58 13.05 38.67
CA THR A 176 2.55 14.13 38.59
C THR A 176 3.91 13.65 38.08
N ASP A 177 4.76 14.58 37.62
CA ASP A 177 6.14 14.26 37.22
C ASP A 177 6.95 13.68 38.40
N VAL A 178 6.64 14.07 39.63
CA VAL A 178 7.23 13.53 40.86
C VAL A 178 6.83 12.07 41.04
N LEU A 179 5.53 11.75 40.95
CA LEU A 179 5.05 10.37 41.06
C LEU A 179 5.64 9.47 39.96
N ARG A 180 5.84 9.99 38.75
CA ARG A 180 6.46 9.24 37.65
C ARG A 180 7.88 8.78 37.98
N ILE A 181 8.62 9.54 38.80
CA ILE A 181 9.99 9.21 39.21
C ILE A 181 9.97 8.31 40.45
N GLU A 182 9.15 8.65 41.44
CA GLU A 182 9.12 7.96 42.75
C GLU A 182 8.40 6.62 42.72
N ASN A 183 7.32 6.50 41.95
CA ASN A 183 6.54 5.27 41.80
C ASN A 183 5.97 5.13 40.37
N PRO A 184 6.80 4.68 39.42
CA PRO A 184 6.43 4.57 38.01
C PRO A 184 5.23 3.63 37.75
N GLU A 185 5.06 2.58 38.55
CA GLU A 185 3.94 1.64 38.40
C GLU A 185 2.61 2.31 38.73
N LYS A 186 2.54 3.04 39.85
CA LYS A 186 1.33 3.76 40.23
C LYS A 186 1.00 4.91 39.27
N TYR A 187 2.02 5.60 38.75
CA TYR A 187 1.83 6.57 37.67
C TYR A 187 1.17 5.93 36.45
N LYS A 188 1.69 4.77 36.02
CA LYS A 188 1.20 4.05 34.85
C LYS A 188 -0.21 3.50 35.04
N GLU A 189 -0.58 3.10 36.26
CA GLU A 189 -1.93 2.67 36.60
C GLU A 189 -2.94 3.83 36.42
N ILE A 190 -2.63 5.00 36.97
CA ILE A 190 -3.47 6.20 36.84
C ILE A 190 -3.55 6.63 35.38
N GLU A 191 -2.42 6.65 34.68
CA GLU A 191 -2.34 6.98 33.25
C GLU A 191 -3.21 6.04 32.42
N THR A 192 -3.06 4.73 32.60
CA THR A 192 -3.82 3.72 31.85
C THR A 192 -5.32 3.89 32.09
N ARG A 193 -5.76 4.01 33.35
CA ARG A 193 -7.18 4.19 33.70
C ARG A 193 -7.79 5.41 33.00
N ILE A 194 -7.08 6.53 32.99
CA ILE A 194 -7.57 7.78 32.39
C ILE A 194 -7.56 7.68 30.86
N LEU A 195 -6.51 7.11 30.27
CA LEU A 195 -6.44 6.89 28.83
C LEU A 195 -7.57 5.99 28.33
N THR A 196 -7.85 4.88 29.02
CA THR A 196 -8.97 3.98 28.66
C THR A 196 -10.32 4.69 28.72
N ALA A 197 -10.59 5.45 29.78
CA ALA A 197 -11.85 6.21 29.89
C ALA A 197 -12.00 7.27 28.78
N VAL A 198 -10.88 7.87 28.34
CA VAL A 198 -10.86 8.85 27.25
C VAL A 198 -11.07 8.16 25.90
N GLU A 199 -10.43 7.02 25.67
CA GLU A 199 -10.63 6.20 24.47
C GLU A 199 -12.09 5.74 24.33
N GLU A 200 -12.71 5.27 25.42
CA GLU A 200 -14.12 4.88 25.45
C GLU A 200 -15.08 6.05 25.18
N SER A 201 -14.66 7.28 25.53
CA SER A 201 -15.43 8.51 25.30
C SER A 201 -15.20 9.15 23.93
N LYS A 202 -14.16 8.72 23.20
CA LYS A 202 -13.79 9.32 21.91
C LYS A 202 -14.80 8.87 20.84
N ASN A 203 -15.63 9.81 20.39
CA ASN A 203 -16.21 9.72 19.06
C ASN A 203 -15.05 9.75 18.04
N GLU A 204 -15.05 8.84 17.05
CA GLU A 204 -14.09 8.73 15.92
C GLU A 204 -13.86 10.05 15.14
N SER A 205 -14.63 11.09 15.44
CA SER A 205 -14.61 12.39 14.79
C SER A 205 -13.66 13.37 15.48
N SER A 206 -12.51 13.65 14.85
CA SER A 206 -12.20 15.04 14.47
C SER A 206 -10.93 15.12 13.62
N LEU A 207 -9.80 14.57 14.04
CA LEU A 207 -8.55 14.65 13.28
C LEU A 207 -8.34 13.46 12.35
N GLU A 208 -8.54 12.24 12.84
CA GLU A 208 -8.30 11.02 12.05
C GLU A 208 -9.14 10.98 10.76
N ASN A 209 -10.44 11.29 10.86
CA ASN A 209 -11.33 11.37 9.69
C ASN A 209 -10.92 12.47 8.70
N VAL A 210 -10.34 13.56 9.19
CA VAL A 210 -9.77 14.58 8.29
C VAL A 210 -8.51 14.02 7.64
N LEU A 211 -7.57 13.43 8.39
CA LEU A 211 -6.35 12.83 7.84
C LEU A 211 -6.63 11.71 6.80
N LYS A 212 -7.76 11.00 6.91
CA LYS A 212 -8.24 10.00 5.94
C LYS A 212 -8.69 10.61 4.60
N THR A 213 -8.86 11.93 4.51
CA THR A 213 -9.30 12.60 3.28
C THR A 213 -8.27 12.41 2.15
N LYS A 214 -8.69 11.80 1.04
CA LYS A 214 -7.84 11.71 -0.16
C LYS A 214 -7.62 13.09 -0.80
N PRO A 215 -6.42 13.36 -1.38
CA PRO A 215 -6.24 14.51 -2.26
C PRO A 215 -7.26 14.49 -3.39
N LEU A 216 -7.77 15.66 -3.78
CA LEU A 216 -8.66 15.78 -4.95
C LEU A 216 -7.92 15.41 -6.23
N LEU A 217 -6.67 15.85 -6.34
CA LEU A 217 -5.76 15.52 -7.44
C LEU A 217 -4.44 15.05 -6.85
N ALA A 218 -3.92 13.93 -7.34
CA ALA A 218 -2.58 13.45 -7.05
C ALA A 218 -1.88 13.05 -8.34
N VAL A 219 -0.57 13.33 -8.42
CA VAL A 219 0.30 12.86 -9.49
C VAL A 219 1.42 12.05 -8.86
N ASP A 220 1.43 10.76 -9.14
CA ASP A 220 2.46 9.82 -8.71
C ASP A 220 3.42 9.56 -9.87
N GLY A 221 4.71 9.43 -9.54
CA GLY A 221 5.76 9.10 -10.49
C GLY A 221 6.63 7.97 -9.95
N ALA A 222 7.08 7.11 -10.84
CA ALA A 222 7.94 6.00 -10.50
C ALA A 222 8.88 5.61 -11.64
N VAL A 223 9.99 5.02 -11.25
CA VAL A 223 11.02 4.49 -12.14
C VAL A 223 11.55 3.19 -11.58
N ALA A 224 11.82 2.22 -12.45
CA ALA A 224 12.46 0.97 -12.07
C ALA A 224 13.40 0.50 -13.18
N TYR A 225 14.45 -0.20 -12.77
CA TYR A 225 15.46 -0.75 -13.65
C TYR A 225 15.85 -2.15 -13.18
N SER A 226 16.11 -3.07 -14.12
CA SER A 226 16.58 -4.41 -13.80
C SER A 226 17.71 -4.90 -14.70
N ASN A 227 18.48 -5.82 -14.14
CA ASN A 227 19.37 -6.70 -14.88
C ASN A 227 18.92 -8.14 -14.66
N PHE A 228 19.27 -9.01 -15.60
CA PHE A 228 19.15 -10.45 -15.39
C PHE A 228 20.49 -11.17 -15.60
N PHE A 229 20.58 -12.31 -14.93
CA PHE A 229 21.73 -13.20 -14.93
C PHE A 229 21.26 -14.61 -15.28
N ILE A 230 22.08 -15.35 -16.01
CA ILE A 230 21.80 -16.71 -16.46
C ILE A 230 22.45 -17.68 -15.48
N ASP A 231 21.67 -18.65 -14.99
CA ASP A 231 22.10 -19.71 -14.08
C ASP A 231 22.84 -19.21 -12.83
N GLY A 232 22.46 -18.03 -12.32
CA GLY A 232 23.05 -17.41 -11.13
C GLY A 232 24.46 -16.84 -11.33
N ASP A 233 24.96 -16.77 -12.57
CA ASP A 233 26.30 -16.26 -12.86
C ASP A 233 26.28 -14.74 -13.11
N PHE A 234 26.87 -13.97 -12.18
CA PHE A 234 26.99 -12.50 -12.30
C PHE A 234 27.80 -12.05 -13.53
N SER A 235 28.68 -12.89 -14.08
CA SER A 235 29.45 -12.59 -15.29
C SER A 235 28.55 -12.47 -16.53
N THR A 236 27.38 -13.11 -16.51
CA THR A 236 26.42 -13.15 -17.62
C THR A 236 25.46 -11.96 -17.64
N ARG A 237 25.75 -10.90 -16.86
CA ARG A 237 24.89 -9.72 -16.69
C ARG A 237 24.36 -9.20 -18.03
N ARG A 238 23.04 -9.14 -18.14
CA ARG A 238 22.34 -8.54 -19.29
C ARG A 238 21.35 -7.49 -18.80
N PHE A 239 21.09 -6.51 -19.67
CA PHE A 239 20.01 -5.55 -19.47
C PHE A 239 18.68 -6.30 -19.37
N GLY A 240 17.95 -6.12 -18.28
CA GLY A 240 16.59 -6.64 -18.13
C GLY A 240 15.60 -5.65 -18.68
N ARG A 241 15.09 -4.77 -17.81
CA ARG A 241 14.05 -3.82 -18.17
C ARG A 241 14.33 -2.43 -17.61
N LEU A 242 13.78 -1.41 -18.27
CA LEU A 242 13.64 -0.06 -17.75
C LEU A 242 12.17 0.34 -17.84
N GLY A 243 11.59 0.77 -16.74
CA GLY A 243 10.22 1.26 -16.68
C GLY A 243 10.17 2.63 -16.06
N ILE A 244 9.43 3.55 -16.68
CA ILE A 244 9.11 4.86 -16.12
C ILE A 244 7.60 5.03 -16.26
N TRP A 245 6.90 5.34 -15.18
CA TRP A 245 5.46 5.56 -15.24
C TRP A 245 5.00 6.70 -14.35
N THR A 246 3.91 7.31 -14.79
CA THR A 246 3.19 8.37 -14.11
C THR A 246 1.73 7.94 -13.97
N THR A 247 1.13 8.31 -12.85
CA THR A 247 -0.29 8.11 -12.60
C THR A 247 -0.89 9.39 -12.08
N VAL A 248 -1.95 9.85 -12.73
CA VAL A 248 -2.76 10.97 -12.27
C VAL A 248 -4.04 10.40 -11.68
N ASN A 249 -4.39 10.79 -10.47
CA ASN A 249 -5.62 10.39 -9.80
C ASN A 249 -6.47 11.62 -9.47
N LEU A 250 -7.72 11.62 -9.90
CA LEU A 250 -8.77 12.54 -9.47
C LEU A 250 -9.74 11.79 -8.54
N ALA A 251 -9.74 12.12 -7.25
CA ALA A 251 -10.59 11.49 -6.24
C ALA A 251 -11.72 12.42 -5.79
N ILE A 252 -12.93 12.14 -6.25
CA ILE A 252 -14.13 12.90 -5.90
C ILE A 252 -14.79 12.25 -4.70
N ASN A 253 -14.81 12.94 -3.56
CA ASN A 253 -15.50 12.47 -2.37
C ASN A 253 -17.03 12.54 -2.56
N LEU A 254 -17.72 11.44 -2.28
CA LEU A 254 -19.17 11.30 -2.41
C LEU A 254 -19.91 11.51 -1.08
N ASN A 255 -19.22 11.52 0.07
CA ASN A 255 -19.85 11.66 1.39
C ASN A 255 -19.05 12.51 2.39
N LYS A 256 -19.71 12.96 3.47
CA LYS A 256 -19.06 13.81 4.49
C LYS A 256 -18.02 13.07 5.34
N GLU A 257 -18.13 11.75 5.44
CA GLU A 257 -17.27 10.91 6.29
C GLU A 257 -15.93 10.54 5.64
N ASN A 258 -15.70 10.94 4.38
CA ASN A 258 -14.49 10.56 3.62
C ASN A 258 -14.33 9.03 3.51
N THR A 259 -15.44 8.31 3.34
CA THR A 259 -15.45 6.84 3.22
C THR A 259 -15.93 6.37 1.84
N GLN A 260 -16.34 7.30 0.97
CA GLN A 260 -16.87 6.99 -0.35
C GLN A 260 -16.26 7.91 -1.40
N TYR A 261 -15.71 7.35 -2.48
CA TYR A 261 -15.00 8.09 -3.51
C TYR A 261 -15.34 7.56 -4.90
N LEU A 262 -15.39 8.48 -5.87
CA LEU A 262 -15.27 8.16 -7.28
C LEU A 262 -13.88 8.59 -7.74
N ASN A 263 -13.04 7.63 -8.11
CA ASN A 263 -11.67 7.85 -8.54
C ASN A 263 -11.55 7.70 -10.05
N PHE A 264 -10.88 8.66 -10.69
CA PHE A 264 -10.47 8.59 -12.09
C PHE A 264 -8.94 8.58 -12.15
N TYR A 265 -8.40 7.53 -12.73
CA TYR A 265 -6.97 7.37 -12.93
C TYR A 265 -6.63 7.53 -14.41
N ALA A 266 -5.57 8.27 -14.70
CA ALA A 266 -4.90 8.28 -15.99
C ALA A 266 -3.46 7.79 -15.79
N VAL A 267 -2.99 6.91 -16.67
CA VAL A 267 -1.67 6.28 -16.57
C VAL A 267 -0.93 6.48 -17.88
N GLY A 268 0.35 6.84 -17.76
CA GLY A 268 1.32 6.79 -18.86
C GLY A 268 2.54 6.01 -18.40
N ARG A 269 2.99 5.03 -19.19
CA ARG A 269 4.17 4.21 -18.89
C ARG A 269 5.03 4.03 -20.13
N TYR A 270 6.32 4.27 -19.99
CA TYR A 270 7.33 3.81 -20.93
C TYR A 270 8.02 2.56 -20.37
N LEU A 271 8.20 1.55 -21.20
CA LEU A 271 8.88 0.30 -20.86
C LEU A 271 9.88 -0.03 -21.97
N SER A 272 11.10 -0.37 -21.60
CA SER A 272 12.09 -0.98 -22.48
C SER A 272 12.39 -2.37 -21.94
N ASP A 273 12.10 -3.41 -22.72
CA ASP A 273 12.22 -4.81 -22.33
C ASP A 273 13.29 -5.53 -23.14
N GLY A 274 14.37 -5.97 -22.49
CA GLY A 274 15.47 -6.72 -23.07
C GLY A 274 15.43 -8.23 -22.83
N LEU A 275 14.33 -8.75 -22.27
CA LEU A 275 14.17 -10.19 -22.04
C LEU A 275 13.66 -10.94 -23.28
N ASN A 276 13.20 -10.22 -24.30
CA ASN A 276 12.72 -10.79 -25.56
C ASN A 276 13.87 -11.39 -26.39
N ARG A 277 13.55 -12.43 -27.18
CA ARG A 277 14.50 -13.13 -28.05
C ARG A 277 13.99 -13.22 -29.47
N ASP A 278 14.91 -13.06 -30.41
CA ASP A 278 14.65 -13.33 -31.83
C ASP A 278 14.65 -14.85 -32.12
N ASP A 279 14.32 -15.21 -33.36
CA ASP A 279 14.30 -16.61 -33.81
C ASP A 279 15.68 -17.29 -33.73
N ALA A 280 16.77 -16.51 -33.69
CA ALA A 280 18.13 -17.00 -33.50
C ALA A 280 18.51 -17.15 -32.01
N GLY A 281 17.60 -16.82 -31.09
CA GLY A 281 17.81 -16.92 -29.64
C GLY A 281 18.60 -15.75 -29.03
N SER A 282 18.89 -14.71 -29.80
CA SER A 282 19.58 -13.51 -29.31
C SER A 282 18.62 -12.56 -28.61
N TYR A 283 19.05 -12.01 -27.48
CA TYR A 283 18.26 -11.03 -26.74
C TYR A 283 18.22 -9.69 -27.48
N PHE A 284 17.02 -9.12 -27.63
CA PHE A 284 16.83 -7.79 -28.20
C PHE A 284 15.96 -6.93 -27.29
N LYS A 285 16.06 -5.61 -27.46
CA LYS A 285 15.25 -4.64 -26.72
C LYS A 285 14.00 -4.28 -27.49
N GLU A 286 12.86 -4.36 -26.83
CA GLU A 286 11.58 -3.90 -27.33
C GLU A 286 11.09 -2.72 -26.48
N ASN A 287 10.64 -1.65 -27.11
CA ASN A 287 10.10 -0.51 -26.39
C ASN A 287 8.58 -0.49 -26.49
N SER A 288 7.93 -0.15 -25.39
CA SER A 288 6.49 0.06 -25.35
C SER A 288 6.11 1.34 -24.64
N LEU A 289 5.06 1.98 -25.16
CA LEU A 289 4.36 3.09 -24.54
C LEU A 289 2.95 2.64 -24.21
N ASP A 290 2.63 2.69 -22.93
CA ASP A 290 1.30 2.38 -22.43
C ASP A 290 0.59 3.68 -22.03
N PHE A 291 -0.67 3.79 -22.44
CA PHE A 291 -1.55 4.89 -22.04
C PHE A 291 -2.94 4.36 -21.76
N GLY A 292 -3.57 4.87 -20.71
CA GLY A 292 -4.92 4.46 -20.37
C GLY A 292 -5.39 5.05 -19.06
N GLY A 293 -6.38 4.38 -18.47
CA GLY A 293 -6.97 4.84 -17.23
C GLY A 293 -7.84 3.80 -16.56
N LYS A 294 -8.29 4.18 -15.36
CA LYS A 294 -9.19 3.38 -14.55
C LYS A 294 -10.28 4.27 -13.96
N LEU A 295 -11.51 3.79 -13.98
CA LEU A 295 -12.60 4.34 -13.19
C LEU A 295 -12.83 3.43 -11.99
N GLU A 296 -12.99 4.00 -10.80
CA GLU A 296 -13.25 3.22 -9.59
C GLU A 296 -14.28 3.90 -8.70
N LEU A 297 -15.30 3.15 -8.30
CA LEU A 297 -16.22 3.54 -7.25
C LEU A 297 -15.81 2.81 -5.97
N GLU A 298 -15.47 3.57 -4.94
CA GLU A 298 -15.16 3.09 -3.60
C GLU A 298 -16.29 3.48 -2.66
N LEU A 299 -16.90 2.48 -2.04
CA LEU A 299 -17.91 2.59 -1.00
C LEU A 299 -17.38 1.92 0.28
N LYS A 300 -18.02 2.17 1.42
CA LYS A 300 -17.56 1.71 2.75
C LYS A 300 -17.22 0.21 2.81
N ALA A 301 -18.04 -0.65 2.21
CA ALA A 301 -17.87 -2.10 2.23
C ALA A 301 -17.55 -2.70 0.86
N PHE A 302 -17.50 -1.89 -0.19
CA PHE A 302 -17.49 -2.38 -1.56
C PHE A 302 -16.70 -1.45 -2.46
N SER A 303 -15.91 -2.01 -3.37
CA SER A 303 -15.29 -1.24 -4.44
C SER A 303 -15.41 -1.98 -5.75
N ILE A 304 -15.70 -1.25 -6.82
CA ILE A 304 -15.70 -1.75 -8.18
C ILE A 304 -14.89 -0.80 -9.04
N GLY A 305 -14.05 -1.37 -9.90
CA GLY A 305 -13.25 -0.60 -10.83
C GLY A 305 -13.18 -1.26 -12.19
N TYR A 306 -12.97 -0.43 -13.21
CA TYR A 306 -12.70 -0.87 -14.57
C TYR A 306 -11.48 -0.12 -15.11
N GLU A 307 -10.52 -0.87 -15.60
CA GLU A 307 -9.26 -0.40 -16.16
C GLU A 307 -9.20 -0.69 -17.65
N PHE A 308 -8.74 0.28 -18.44
CA PHE A 308 -8.39 0.11 -19.84
C PHE A 308 -7.03 0.76 -20.12
N ILE A 309 -6.07 -0.02 -20.59
CA ILE A 309 -4.72 0.44 -20.92
C ILE A 309 -4.35 -0.06 -22.30
N GLN A 310 -4.03 0.84 -23.21
CA GLN A 310 -3.45 0.52 -24.50
C GLN A 310 -1.94 0.46 -24.39
N ARG A 311 -1.32 -0.54 -25.02
CA ARG A 311 0.13 -0.67 -25.18
C ARG A 311 0.47 -0.62 -26.65
N ASN A 312 1.27 0.36 -27.03
CA ASN A 312 1.88 0.45 -28.35
C ASN A 312 3.34 0.07 -28.21
N ASN A 313 3.78 -0.95 -28.93
CA ASN A 313 5.19 -1.32 -29.02
C ASN A 313 5.62 -1.29 -30.51
N ASP A 314 6.91 -1.50 -30.75
CA ASP A 314 7.49 -1.45 -32.11
C ASP A 314 6.96 -2.56 -33.05
N VAL A 315 6.25 -3.55 -32.52
CA VAL A 315 5.87 -4.79 -33.24
C VAL A 315 4.34 -4.94 -33.41
N LYS A 316 3.56 -4.59 -32.37
CA LYS A 316 2.13 -4.88 -32.17
C LYS A 316 1.47 -3.91 -31.18
N ASN A 317 0.25 -3.50 -31.51
CA ASN A 317 -0.61 -2.79 -30.57
C ASN A 317 -1.48 -3.79 -29.81
N THR A 318 -1.44 -3.72 -28.48
CA THR A 318 -2.26 -4.57 -27.60
C THR A 318 -2.96 -3.72 -26.55
N PHE A 319 -3.89 -4.32 -25.81
CA PHE A 319 -4.58 -3.61 -24.74
C PHE A 319 -4.90 -4.54 -23.57
N ARG A 320 -5.07 -3.93 -22.40
CA ARG A 320 -5.59 -4.52 -21.19
C ARG A 320 -6.94 -3.90 -20.88
N SER A 321 -7.92 -4.74 -20.54
CA SER A 321 -9.28 -4.35 -20.19
C SER A 321 -9.72 -5.22 -19.02
N VAL A 322 -9.80 -4.67 -17.81
CA VAL A 322 -10.00 -5.46 -16.59
C VAL A 322 -11.00 -4.79 -15.67
N GLY A 323 -12.05 -5.54 -15.32
CA GLY A 323 -12.92 -5.23 -14.20
C GLY A 323 -12.36 -5.82 -12.91
N ASN A 324 -12.45 -5.08 -11.81
CA ASN A 324 -12.11 -5.54 -10.47
C ASN A 324 -13.24 -5.25 -9.49
N LEU A 325 -13.35 -6.12 -8.49
CA LEU A 325 -14.35 -6.10 -7.44
C LEU A 325 -13.67 -6.38 -6.11
N ARG A 326 -14.05 -5.63 -5.07
CA ARG A 326 -13.66 -5.91 -3.70
C ARG A 326 -14.87 -5.77 -2.80
N TYR A 327 -15.11 -6.75 -1.95
CA TYR A 327 -16.15 -6.70 -0.93
C TYR A 327 -15.54 -6.98 0.44
N LYS A 328 -15.77 -6.08 1.39
CA LYS A 328 -15.33 -6.18 2.77
C LYS A 328 -16.37 -6.96 3.55
N ILE A 329 -16.00 -8.17 3.97
CA ILE A 329 -16.85 -9.04 4.80
C ILE A 329 -16.71 -8.63 6.27
N SER A 330 -15.48 -8.34 6.71
CA SER A 330 -15.17 -7.80 8.04
C SER A 330 -13.90 -6.92 7.97
N GLU A 331 -13.48 -6.32 9.09
CA GLU A 331 -12.23 -5.52 9.14
C GLU A 331 -10.99 -6.27 8.64
N ASN A 332 -10.96 -7.60 8.79
CA ASN A 332 -9.80 -8.43 8.45
C ASN A 332 -10.08 -9.44 7.33
N LEU A 333 -11.23 -9.34 6.63
CA LEU A 333 -11.63 -10.31 5.63
C LEU A 333 -12.27 -9.64 4.41
N TYR A 334 -11.70 -9.89 3.24
CA TYR A 334 -12.12 -9.32 1.97
C TYR A 334 -12.26 -10.40 0.93
N LEU A 335 -13.34 -10.32 0.15
CA LEU A 335 -13.48 -11.04 -1.11
C LEU A 335 -12.98 -10.13 -2.24
N VAL A 336 -12.16 -10.67 -3.12
CA VAL A 336 -11.65 -9.97 -4.31
C VAL A 336 -11.99 -10.75 -5.57
N GLY A 337 -12.41 -10.04 -6.60
CA GLY A 337 -12.65 -10.60 -7.92
C GLY A 337 -12.00 -9.74 -8.99
N ALA A 338 -11.47 -10.36 -10.04
CA ALA A 338 -11.04 -9.65 -11.24
C ALA A 338 -11.37 -10.48 -12.47
N TYR A 339 -11.85 -9.82 -13.52
CA TYR A 339 -12.15 -10.46 -14.79
C TYR A 339 -11.81 -9.53 -15.94
N GLY A 340 -11.20 -10.06 -16.99
CA GLY A 340 -10.91 -9.28 -18.18
C GLY A 340 -9.80 -9.87 -19.04
N LYS A 341 -9.12 -9.01 -19.79
CA LYS A 341 -8.08 -9.36 -20.74
C LYS A 341 -6.80 -8.59 -20.41
N ASN A 342 -5.67 -9.27 -20.40
CA ASN A 342 -4.34 -8.68 -20.30
C ASN A 342 -3.75 -8.39 -21.69
N PHE A 343 -2.59 -7.71 -21.73
CA PHE A 343 -1.83 -7.50 -22.97
C PHE A 343 -1.55 -8.82 -23.72
N GLY A 344 -1.33 -8.73 -25.04
CA GLY A 344 -1.06 -9.87 -25.93
C GLY A 344 -2.26 -10.33 -26.79
N GLU A 345 -2.04 -11.36 -27.61
CA GLU A 345 -3.02 -11.86 -28.59
C GLU A 345 -3.63 -13.22 -28.22
N GLY A 346 -3.00 -14.01 -27.35
CA GLY A 346 -3.46 -15.35 -26.99
C GLY A 346 -3.31 -15.66 -25.50
N ARG A 347 -4.25 -16.46 -24.95
CA ARG A 347 -4.30 -16.89 -23.54
C ARG A 347 -4.06 -15.76 -22.53
N ASN A 348 -4.72 -14.63 -22.73
CA ASN A 348 -4.59 -13.44 -21.91
C ASN A 348 -5.86 -13.13 -21.09
N LEU A 349 -6.71 -14.13 -20.88
CA LEU A 349 -7.84 -14.00 -19.96
C LEU A 349 -7.31 -13.85 -18.53
N ILE A 350 -7.77 -12.81 -17.85
CA ILE A 350 -7.67 -12.65 -16.41
C ILE A 350 -9.00 -13.11 -15.82
N SER A 351 -8.94 -14.10 -14.95
CA SER A 351 -10.07 -14.52 -14.12
C SER A 351 -9.52 -14.89 -12.75
N LEU A 352 -9.88 -14.10 -11.74
CA LEU A 352 -9.42 -14.25 -10.37
C LEU A 352 -10.61 -14.12 -9.43
N LEU A 353 -10.71 -15.06 -8.50
CA LEU A 353 -11.54 -14.97 -7.31
C LEU A 353 -10.64 -15.33 -6.13
N GLY A 354 -10.51 -14.43 -5.18
CA GLY A 354 -9.61 -14.58 -4.05
C GLY A 354 -10.24 -14.11 -2.75
N ILE A 355 -9.70 -14.60 -1.65
CA ILE A 355 -10.01 -14.14 -0.31
C ILE A 355 -8.72 -13.57 0.26
N ASN A 356 -8.76 -12.32 0.71
CA ASN A 356 -7.67 -11.73 1.47
C ASN A 356 -8.11 -11.72 2.93
N TRP A 357 -7.32 -12.32 3.82
CA TRP A 357 -7.52 -12.23 5.26
C TRP A 357 -6.28 -11.70 5.98
N GLY A 358 -6.47 -11.09 7.15
CA GLY A 358 -5.40 -10.72 8.07
C GLY A 358 -5.56 -11.43 9.42
N ILE A 359 -4.47 -12.00 9.95
CA ILE A 359 -4.44 -12.53 11.32
C ILE A 359 -3.80 -11.45 12.20
N ASN A 360 -4.57 -10.87 13.11
CA ASN A 360 -4.07 -9.96 14.14
C ASN A 360 -4.10 -10.69 15.48
N SER A 361 -2.93 -11.08 16.02
CA SER A 361 -2.87 -11.72 17.34
C SER A 361 -2.79 -10.71 18.49
N GLY A 362 -2.50 -9.43 18.22
CA GLY A 362 -2.34 -8.37 19.22
C GLY A 362 -1.30 -8.63 20.33
N ASN A 363 -0.57 -9.76 20.27
CA ASN A 363 0.22 -10.29 21.38
C ASN A 363 1.72 -10.40 21.05
N GLU A 364 2.19 -9.73 20.01
CA GLU A 364 3.61 -9.74 19.64
C GLU A 364 4.43 -8.94 20.65
N LYS A 365 4.88 -9.63 21.70
CA LYS A 365 5.88 -9.12 22.64
C LYS A 365 7.25 -9.31 22.02
N ALA A 366 7.85 -8.24 21.51
CA ALA A 366 9.29 -8.21 21.29
C ALA A 366 9.97 -8.25 22.66
N LYS A 367 10.68 -9.34 22.98
CA LYS A 367 11.67 -9.32 24.06
C LYS A 367 12.76 -8.34 23.64
N VAL A 368 12.86 -7.25 24.39
CA VAL A 368 14.06 -6.44 24.44
C VAL A 368 14.95 -7.13 25.45
N GLU A 369 16.00 -7.80 24.97
CA GLU A 369 17.19 -8.02 25.78
C GLU A 369 18.03 -6.74 25.80
#